data_AF-A0A833GRD3-F1
#
_entry.id   AF-A0A833GRD3-F1
#
_cell.length_a   1.000
_cell.length_b   1.000
_cell.length_c   1.000
_cell.angle_alpha   90.00
_cell.angle_beta   90.00
_cell.angle_gamma   90.00
#
_symmetry.space_group_name_H-M   'P 1'
#
loop_
_entity.id
_entity.type
_entity.pdbx_description
1 polymer ?
#
loop_
_entity_poly.entity_id
_entity_poly.type
_entity_poly.pdbx_seq_one_letter_code
_entity_poly.pdbx_strand_id
1 'polypeptide(L)' 'AAGGTVSADEVVATLEKLHGLVEKGILSQAEFDAKKAELLKKLT' A
#
# COMPACT_ATOMS: atom_id res chain seq x y z
N ALA A 1 -8.98 -21.15 1.88
CA ALA A 1 -9.90 -20.39 2.76
C ALA A 1 -9.53 -18.92 2.66
N ALA A 2 -10.42 -18.10 2.11
CA ALA A 2 -10.20 -16.66 1.93
C ALA A 2 -10.58 -15.95 3.23
N GLY A 3 -9.57 -15.60 4.04
CA GLY A 3 -9.74 -14.85 5.28
C GLY A 3 -9.61 -13.36 5.01
N GLY A 4 -10.73 -12.64 5.04
CA GLY A 4 -10.81 -11.19 4.87
C GLY A 4 -10.29 -10.43 6.08
N THR A 5 -8.97 -10.41 6.24
CA THR A 5 -8.27 -9.52 7.16
C THR A 5 -7.06 -8.98 6.41
N VAL A 6 -7.13 -7.71 5.99
CA VAL A 6 -5.98 -7.02 5.41
C VAL A 6 -4.85 -7.16 6.42
N SER A 7 -3.86 -7.99 6.08
CA SER A 7 -2.77 -8.35 6.99
C SER A 7 -1.59 -7.40 6.78
N ALA A 8 -0.77 -7.22 7.81
CA ALA A 8 0.37 -6.31 7.73
C ALA A 8 1.28 -6.66 6.54
N ASP A 9 1.42 -7.96 6.26
CA ASP A 9 2.14 -8.50 5.10
C ASP A 9 1.55 -8.03 3.75
N GLU A 10 0.23 -8.06 3.57
CA GLU A 10 -0.41 -7.55 2.33
C GLU A 10 -0.26 -6.04 2.16
N VAL A 11 -0.34 -5.29 3.26
CA VAL A 11 -0.12 -3.83 3.23
C VAL A 11 1.32 -3.52 2.83
N VAL A 12 2.29 -4.23 3.42
CA VAL A 12 3.71 -4.07 3.07
C VAL A 12 3.95 -4.47 1.60
N ALA A 13 3.42 -5.58 1.13
CA ALA A 13 3.54 -6.02 -0.26
C ALA A 13 2.94 -5.01 -1.26
N THR A 14 1.82 -4.37 -0.89
CA THR A 14 1.20 -3.32 -1.70
C THR A 14 2.03 -2.04 -1.67
N LEU A 15 2.59 -1.66 -0.52
CA LEU A 15 3.49 -0.51 -0.38
C LEU A 15 4.76 -0.69 -1.20
N GLU A 16 5.40 -1.86 -1.21
CA GLU A 16 6.59 -2.09 -2.04
C GLU A 16 6.27 -1.94 -3.54
N LYS A 17 5.13 -2.47 -3.99
CA LYS A 17 4.66 -2.28 -5.38
C LYS A 17 4.40 -0.81 -5.71
N LEU A 18 3.72 -0.08 -4.83
CA LEU A 18 3.43 1.34 -5.03
C LEU A 18 4.72 2.18 -5.03
N HIS A 19 5.68 1.87 -4.16
CA HIS A 19 6.97 2.57 -4.11
C HIS A 19 7.76 2.35 -5.39
N GLY A 20 7.78 1.12 -5.91
CA GLY A 20 8.38 0.82 -7.21
C GLY A 20 7.71 1.57 -8.38
N LEU A 21 6.42 1.90 -8.29
CA LEU A 21 5.74 2.76 -9.27
C LEU A 21 6.13 4.24 -9.08
N VAL A 22 6.37 4.70 -7.86
CA VAL A 22 6.87 6.06 -7.58
C VAL A 22 8.30 6.23 -8.10
N GLU A 23 9.18 5.27 -7.85
CA GLU A 23 10.56 5.29 -8.35
C GLU A 23 10.62 5.26 -9.88
N LYS A 24 9.65 4.62 -10.52
CA LYS A 24 9.47 4.64 -11.98
C LYS A 24 8.84 5.94 -12.49
N GLY A 25 8.47 6.87 -11.62
CA GLY A 25 7.79 8.12 -11.96
C GLY A 25 6.34 7.97 -12.42
N ILE A 26 5.74 6.78 -12.23
CA ILE A 26 4.35 6.48 -12.59
C ILE A 26 3.39 7.04 -11.54
N LEU A 27 3.81 7.00 -10.28
CA LEU A 27 3.08 7.54 -9.14
C LEU A 27 3.84 8.71 -8.53
N SER A 28 3.10 9.70 -8.05
CA SER A 28 3.68 10.78 -7.25
C SER A 28 3.76 10.39 -5.78
N GLN A 29 4.70 10.97 -5.05
CA GLN A 29 4.86 10.73 -3.61
C GLN A 29 3.55 10.96 -2.83
N ALA A 30 2.75 11.96 -3.22
CA ALA A 30 1.46 12.27 -2.59
C ALA A 30 0.42 11.14 -2.78
N GLU A 31 0.37 10.54 -3.96
CA GLU A 31 -0.54 9.41 -4.23
C GLU A 31 -0.14 8.16 -3.44
N PHE A 32 1.17 7.92 -3.31
CA PHE A 32 1.71 6.86 -2.47
C PHE A 32 1.30 7.03 -1.01
N ASP A 33 1.48 8.23 -0.46
CA ASP A 33 1.19 8.51 0.95
C ASP A 33 -0.32 8.41 1.24
N ALA A 34 -1.16 8.90 0.32
CA ALA A 34 -2.61 8.74 0.41
C ALA A 34 -3.03 7.26 0.45
N LYS A 35 -2.46 6.43 -0.44
CA LYS A 35 -2.71 4.97 -0.46
C LYS A 35 -2.19 4.28 0.79
N LYS A 36 -1.01 4.67 1.28
CA LYS A 36 -0.42 4.14 2.51
C LYS A 36 -1.30 4.41 3.72
N ALA A 37 -1.80 5.64 3.86
CA ALA A 37 -2.71 6.00 4.95
C ALA A 37 -4.02 5.20 4.91
N GLU A 38 -4.58 4.97 3.72
CA GLU A 38 -5.76 4.13 3.50
C GLU A 38 -5.53 2.66 3.86
N LEU A 39 -4.36 2.11 3.51
CA LEU A 39 -3.98 0.73 3.83
C LEU A 39 -3.73 0.55 5.34
N LEU A 40 -3.05 1.50 5.98
CA LEU A 40 -2.82 1.47 7.44
C LEU A 40 -4.13 1.60 8.22
N LYS A 41 -5.09 2.39 7.73
CA LYS A 41 -6.45 2.47 8.30
C LYS A 41 -7.22 1.16 8.27
N LYS A 42 -6.88 0.23 7.37
CA LYS A 42 -7.53 -1.09 7.27
C LYS A 42 -6.90 -2.12 8.21
N LEU A 43 -5.76 -1.80 8.82
CA LEU A 43 -5.03 -2.62 9.79
C LEU A 43 -5.35 -2.30 11.25
N THR A 44 -6.05 -1.18 11.50
CA THR A 44 -6.47 -0.68 12.81
C THR A 44 -7.98 -0.69 12.89
#